data_AF-A0A956B251-F1
#
_entry.id   AF-A0A956B251-F1
#
_cell.length_a   1.000
_cell.length_b   1.000
_cell.length_c   1.000
_cell.angle_alpha   90.00
_cell.angle_beta   90.00
_cell.angle_gamma   90.00
#
_symmetry.space_group_name_H-M   'P 1'
#
loop_
_entity.id
_entity.type
_entity.pdbx_description
1 polymer ?
#
loop_
_entity_poly.entity_id
_entity_poly.type
_entity_poly.pdbx_seq_one_letter_code
_entity_poly.pdbx_strand_id
1 'polypeptide(L)'
;SADVAAFDFALEQGAWVVNNSWGFTNPMPAPADLARAIQRVATEGREGKGALVVFAVGNDSRRLGNDELPGLPGVLGVGATNLRNELTQFSNSGRAVDVVAPTGTLAPDLVGADGDDPGDYTVHFGGTSSAAPVVSGLAGLLLAAAPDRTSQAIHDALTDTAQQSLFAAELAADGHDPEYGFGVVRPAHALRALLGLPEPGEEPDAGPPDAALGDQGLADGAVGDGGLADASAADGGPQNAKPAATSDGCEASGGPGGWGALLLIPWALGRRRRRRPD
;
A
#
# COMPACT_ATOMS: atom_id res chain seq x y z
N SER A 1 4.53 -18.41 17.88
CA SER A 1 4.85 -18.97 16.55
C SER A 1 6.01 -18.18 15.95
N ALA A 2 6.49 -18.56 14.76
CA ALA A 2 7.48 -17.75 14.01
C ALA A 2 6.94 -16.34 13.70
N ASP A 3 5.64 -16.22 13.42
CA ASP A 3 5.00 -14.92 13.11
C ASP A 3 5.04 -13.96 14.30
N VAL A 4 4.73 -14.46 15.51
CA VAL A 4 4.85 -13.67 16.75
C VAL A 4 6.29 -13.17 16.93
N ALA A 5 7.27 -14.06 16.76
CA ALA A 5 8.68 -13.71 16.89
C ALA A 5 9.14 -12.68 15.85
N ALA A 6 8.55 -12.67 14.65
CA ALA A 6 8.86 -11.68 13.62
C ALA A 6 8.38 -10.27 14.01
N PHE A 7 7.21 -10.15 14.63
CA PHE A 7 6.73 -8.86 15.15
C PHE A 7 7.54 -8.39 16.38
N ASP A 8 7.92 -9.32 17.27
CA ASP A 8 8.83 -9.00 18.38
C ASP A 8 10.18 -8.51 17.84
N PHE A 9 10.73 -9.16 16.83
CA PHE A 9 11.96 -8.71 16.16
C PHE A 9 11.79 -7.32 15.53
N ALA A 10 10.68 -7.04 14.84
CA ALA A 10 10.43 -5.72 14.26
C ALA A 10 10.41 -4.62 15.34
N LEU A 11 9.85 -4.91 16.52
CA LEU A 11 9.87 -4.01 17.66
C LEU A 11 11.29 -3.80 18.20
N GLU A 12 12.06 -4.87 18.37
CA GLU A 12 13.45 -4.83 18.85
C GLU A 12 14.38 -4.05 17.91
N GLN A 13 14.17 -4.17 16.59
CA GLN A 13 14.91 -3.38 15.59
C GLN A 13 14.44 -1.92 15.52
N GLY A 14 13.40 -1.55 16.26
CA GLY A 14 12.83 -0.20 16.23
C GLY A 14 12.30 0.15 14.86
N ALA A 15 11.61 -0.79 14.19
CA ALA A 15 11.01 -0.56 12.88
C ALA A 15 9.97 0.56 12.92
N TRP A 16 9.91 1.35 11.85
CA TRP A 16 8.95 2.46 11.74
C TRP A 16 7.71 2.09 10.93
N VAL A 17 7.90 1.24 9.93
CA VAL A 17 6.84 0.64 9.11
C VAL A 17 7.13 -0.86 9.02
N VAL A 18 6.07 -1.66 9.14
CA VAL A 18 6.12 -3.12 9.10
C VAL A 18 5.13 -3.59 8.04
N ASN A 19 5.63 -3.91 6.84
CA ASN A 19 4.82 -4.34 5.71
C ASN A 19 4.63 -5.86 5.71
N ASN A 20 3.40 -6.32 5.54
CA ASN A 20 3.05 -7.74 5.53
C ASN A 20 2.18 -8.05 4.31
N SER A 21 2.63 -9.00 3.49
CA SER A 21 1.90 -9.45 2.30
C SER A 21 1.64 -10.96 2.35
N TRP A 22 1.22 -11.42 3.53
CA TRP A 22 0.93 -12.82 3.85
C TRP A 22 -0.35 -12.92 4.70
N GLY A 23 -0.91 -14.12 4.81
CA GLY A 23 -2.10 -14.39 5.59
C GLY A 23 -2.36 -15.89 5.71
N PHE A 24 -3.53 -16.26 6.24
CA PHE A 24 -3.94 -17.65 6.36
C PHE A 24 -4.63 -18.13 5.07
N THR A 25 -4.38 -19.38 4.68
CA THR A 25 -4.99 -19.99 3.48
C THR A 25 -6.51 -20.11 3.60
N ASN A 26 -7.02 -20.30 4.82
CA ASN A 26 -8.45 -20.33 5.09
C ASN A 26 -8.87 -19.05 5.82
N PRO A 27 -10.06 -18.50 5.55
CA PRO A 27 -10.62 -17.39 6.32
C PRO A 27 -10.67 -17.77 7.80
N MET A 28 -9.94 -17.04 8.63
CA MET A 28 -9.94 -17.26 10.06
C MET A 28 -9.55 -16.00 10.83
N PRO A 29 -10.06 -15.84 12.07
CA PRO A 29 -9.61 -14.78 12.95
C PRO A 29 -8.10 -14.88 13.22
N ALA A 30 -7.46 -13.74 13.40
CA ALA A 30 -6.08 -13.67 13.83
C ALA A 30 -5.93 -14.38 15.20
N PRO A 31 -4.99 -15.34 15.34
CA PRO A 31 -4.70 -15.95 16.62
C PRO A 31 -4.37 -14.89 17.68
N ALA A 32 -4.93 -15.04 18.89
CA ALA A 32 -4.88 -13.99 19.91
C ALA A 32 -3.46 -13.52 20.26
N ASP A 33 -2.48 -14.43 20.30
CA ASP A 33 -1.08 -14.09 20.57
C ASP A 33 -0.44 -13.30 19.42
N LEU A 34 -0.78 -13.63 18.18
CA LEU A 34 -0.33 -12.88 17.00
C LEU A 34 -0.97 -11.50 16.95
N ALA A 35 -2.28 -11.41 17.17
CA ALA A 35 -2.97 -10.13 17.26
C ALA A 35 -2.35 -9.25 18.36
N ARG A 36 -2.01 -9.81 19.52
CA ARG A 36 -1.34 -9.07 20.60
C ARG A 36 0.05 -8.57 20.19
N ALA A 37 0.84 -9.39 19.49
CA ALA A 37 2.16 -8.97 19.01
C ALA A 37 2.07 -7.82 17.99
N ILE A 38 1.11 -7.90 17.06
CA ILE A 38 0.82 -6.83 16.10
C ILE A 38 0.42 -5.53 16.83
N GLN A 39 -0.49 -5.62 17.81
CA GLN A 39 -0.92 -4.46 18.60
C GLN A 39 0.24 -3.81 19.35
N ARG A 40 1.16 -4.61 19.91
CA ARG A 40 2.35 -4.09 20.58
C ARG A 40 3.25 -3.32 19.61
N VAL A 41 3.49 -3.83 18.41
CA VAL A 41 4.24 -3.08 17.38
C VAL A 41 3.52 -1.76 17.04
N ALA A 42 2.20 -1.81 16.86
CA ALA A 42 1.38 -0.66 16.50
C ALA A 42 1.27 0.42 17.59
N THR A 43 1.53 0.08 18.86
CA THR A 43 1.34 0.98 20.01
C THR A 43 2.61 1.27 20.81
N GLU A 44 3.46 0.28 21.06
CA GLU A 44 4.70 0.39 21.85
C GLU A 44 5.91 0.79 20.99
N GLY A 45 5.86 0.50 19.68
CA GLY A 45 6.91 0.86 18.73
C GLY A 45 7.25 2.34 18.75
N ARG A 46 8.48 2.70 18.35
CA ARG A 46 8.92 4.11 18.27
C ARG A 46 8.68 4.89 19.58
N GLU A 47 9.08 4.31 20.71
CA GLU A 47 8.95 4.93 22.04
C GLU A 47 7.48 5.26 22.41
N GLY A 48 6.54 4.37 22.06
CA GLY A 48 5.11 4.57 22.32
C GLY A 48 4.37 5.39 21.26
N LYS A 49 5.04 5.81 20.17
CA LYS A 49 4.39 6.45 19.01
C LYS A 49 3.71 5.44 18.08
N GLY A 50 4.05 4.16 18.22
CA GLY A 50 3.65 3.09 17.31
C GLY A 50 4.46 3.04 16.02
N ALA A 51 4.77 1.84 15.56
CA ALA A 51 5.14 1.59 14.17
C ALA A 51 3.87 1.41 13.33
N LEU A 52 3.86 1.85 12.07
CA LEU A 52 2.73 1.59 11.20
C LEU A 52 2.79 0.13 10.71
N VAL A 53 1.79 -0.67 11.05
CA VAL A 53 1.66 -2.04 10.54
C VAL A 53 0.77 -2.01 9.31
N VAL A 54 1.31 -2.45 8.18
CA VAL A 54 0.60 -2.47 6.89
C VAL A 54 0.37 -3.93 6.49
N PHE A 55 -0.86 -4.25 6.09
CA PHE A 55 -1.21 -5.55 5.54
C PHE A 55 -1.84 -5.41 4.15
N ALA A 56 -1.40 -6.24 3.21
CA ALA A 56 -2.16 -6.49 1.99
C ALA A 56 -3.48 -7.19 2.35
N VAL A 57 -4.60 -6.79 1.75
CA VAL A 57 -5.91 -7.40 2.08
C VAL A 57 -6.11 -8.80 1.47
N GLY A 58 -5.28 -9.21 0.52
CA GLY A 58 -5.31 -10.55 -0.09
C GLY A 58 -6.02 -10.58 -1.45
N ASN A 59 -5.94 -11.75 -2.10
CA ASN A 59 -6.19 -11.89 -3.55
C ASN A 59 -7.26 -12.96 -3.87
N ASP A 60 -8.26 -13.14 -3.01
CA ASP A 60 -9.24 -14.23 -3.09
C ASP A 60 -10.64 -13.77 -3.56
N SER A 61 -10.80 -12.50 -3.96
CA SER A 61 -12.08 -11.89 -4.32
C SER A 61 -13.17 -12.07 -3.25
N ARG A 62 -12.78 -12.07 -1.97
CA ARG A 62 -13.71 -12.32 -0.85
C ARG A 62 -13.82 -11.13 0.07
N ARG A 63 -14.91 -11.09 0.84
CA ARG A 63 -15.08 -10.14 1.93
C ARG A 63 -14.35 -10.62 3.19
N LEU A 64 -13.52 -9.75 3.77
CA LEU A 64 -12.80 -9.97 5.01
C LEU A 64 -13.67 -9.67 6.24
N GLY A 65 -13.43 -10.42 7.32
CA GLY A 65 -13.85 -10.07 8.68
C GLY A 65 -12.92 -9.04 9.34
N ASN A 66 -13.44 -8.31 10.32
CA ASN A 66 -12.66 -7.34 11.11
C ASN A 66 -11.76 -7.99 12.17
N ASP A 67 -11.85 -9.31 12.31
CA ASP A 67 -11.03 -10.13 13.20
C ASP A 67 -9.89 -10.84 12.44
N GLU A 68 -9.82 -10.69 11.11
CA GLU A 68 -8.71 -11.16 10.29
C GLU A 68 -7.54 -10.17 10.32
N LEU A 69 -6.33 -10.61 9.93
CA LEU A 69 -5.09 -9.83 10.09
C LEU A 69 -5.17 -8.38 9.55
N PRO A 70 -5.69 -8.12 8.32
CA PRO A 70 -5.79 -6.75 7.82
C PRO A 70 -6.87 -5.91 8.53
N GLY A 71 -7.83 -6.56 9.19
CA GLY A 71 -8.94 -5.89 9.89
C GLY A 71 -8.66 -5.58 11.35
N LEU A 72 -7.49 -5.99 11.88
CA LEU A 72 -7.13 -5.73 13.27
C LEU A 72 -7.00 -4.23 13.54
N PRO A 73 -7.40 -3.74 14.72
CA PRO A 73 -7.29 -2.31 15.05
C PRO A 73 -5.86 -1.78 14.88
N GLY A 74 -5.69 -0.61 14.26
CA GLY A 74 -4.36 0.00 14.07
C GLY A 74 -3.46 -0.70 13.03
N VAL A 75 -3.97 -1.73 12.33
CA VAL A 75 -3.38 -2.23 11.08
C VAL A 75 -3.99 -1.45 9.93
N LEU A 76 -3.15 -1.02 8.99
CA LEU A 76 -3.58 -0.38 7.75
C LEU A 76 -3.70 -1.44 6.64
N GLY A 77 -4.92 -1.73 6.22
CA GLY A 77 -5.24 -2.65 5.15
C GLY A 77 -5.17 -2.00 3.76
N VAL A 78 -4.44 -2.65 2.83
CA VAL A 78 -4.19 -2.12 1.48
C VAL A 78 -4.79 -3.03 0.41
N GLY A 79 -5.77 -2.50 -0.33
CA GLY A 79 -6.31 -3.09 -1.55
C GLY A 79 -5.54 -2.66 -2.81
N ALA A 80 -5.86 -3.30 -3.93
CA ALA A 80 -5.12 -3.13 -5.19
C ALA A 80 -5.99 -2.58 -6.31
N THR A 81 -5.51 -1.52 -6.96
CA THR A 81 -6.07 -0.97 -8.21
C THR A 81 -5.12 -1.17 -9.38
N ASN A 82 -5.70 -1.25 -10.59
CA ASN A 82 -4.90 -1.16 -11.81
C ASN A 82 -4.49 0.30 -12.09
N LEU A 83 -3.74 0.52 -13.18
CA LEU A 83 -3.26 1.85 -13.58
C LEU A 83 -4.38 2.85 -13.97
N ARG A 84 -5.63 2.38 -14.07
CA ARG A 84 -6.83 3.21 -14.33
C ARG A 84 -7.62 3.50 -13.05
N ASN A 85 -7.08 3.18 -11.88
CA ASN A 85 -7.75 3.26 -10.57
C ASN A 85 -9.01 2.38 -10.45
N GLU A 86 -9.15 1.36 -11.30
CA GLU A 86 -10.20 0.34 -11.15
C GLU A 86 -9.70 -0.73 -10.16
N LEU A 87 -10.58 -1.19 -9.27
CA LEU A 87 -10.27 -2.31 -8.39
C LEU A 87 -9.85 -3.53 -9.21
N THR A 88 -8.79 -4.20 -8.75
CA THR A 88 -8.42 -5.48 -9.34
C THR A 88 -9.39 -6.58 -8.93
N GLN A 89 -9.79 -7.43 -9.89
CA GLN A 89 -10.82 -8.46 -9.68
C GLN A 89 -10.52 -9.43 -8.52
N PHE A 90 -9.24 -9.61 -8.18
CA PHE A 90 -8.80 -10.50 -7.12
C PHE A 90 -8.80 -9.84 -5.74
N SER A 91 -8.83 -8.50 -5.63
CA SER A 91 -8.68 -7.82 -4.35
C SER A 91 -9.79 -8.22 -3.40
N ASN A 92 -9.42 -8.62 -2.18
CA ASN A 92 -10.40 -8.78 -1.12
C ASN A 92 -11.02 -7.43 -0.74
N SER A 93 -12.22 -7.49 -0.16
CA SER A 93 -13.04 -6.33 0.21
C SER A 93 -13.49 -6.40 1.67
N GLY A 94 -14.14 -5.36 2.17
CA GLY A 94 -14.70 -5.28 3.52
C GLY A 94 -14.18 -4.09 4.30
N ARG A 95 -14.53 -4.06 5.59
CA ARG A 95 -14.12 -2.97 6.50
C ARG A 95 -12.63 -2.99 6.84
N ALA A 96 -11.93 -4.05 6.49
CA ALA A 96 -10.49 -4.20 6.61
C ALA A 96 -9.69 -3.55 5.47
N VAL A 97 -10.34 -2.90 4.49
CA VAL A 97 -9.66 -2.13 3.44
C VAL A 97 -9.64 -0.66 3.86
N ASP A 98 -8.50 -0.09 4.21
CA ASP A 98 -8.41 1.33 4.57
C ASP A 98 -8.16 2.21 3.34
N VAL A 99 -7.24 1.78 2.47
CA VAL A 99 -6.89 2.49 1.23
C VAL A 99 -6.59 1.50 0.12
N VAL A 100 -6.58 1.99 -1.10
CA VAL A 100 -6.08 1.24 -2.25
C VAL A 100 -4.87 1.92 -2.89
N ALA A 101 -4.01 1.11 -3.51
CA ALA A 101 -2.86 1.60 -4.26
C ALA A 101 -2.66 0.81 -5.55
N PRO A 102 -1.97 1.40 -6.56
CA PRO A 102 -1.63 0.70 -7.79
C PRO A 102 -0.83 -0.59 -7.53
N THR A 103 -1.14 -1.65 -8.28
CA THR A 103 -0.43 -2.94 -8.29
C THR A 103 0.22 -3.22 -9.65
N GLY A 104 1.17 -4.16 -9.69
CA GLY A 104 1.67 -4.73 -10.94
C GLY A 104 2.56 -3.78 -11.74
N THR A 105 3.33 -2.94 -11.02
CA THR A 105 4.33 -2.06 -11.61
C THR A 105 5.70 -2.74 -11.60
N LEU A 106 6.66 -2.17 -12.34
CA LEU A 106 8.06 -2.59 -12.26
C LEU A 106 8.55 -2.58 -10.81
N ALA A 107 9.06 -3.71 -10.33
CA ALA A 107 9.54 -3.88 -8.95
C ALA A 107 11.02 -4.26 -8.94
N PRO A 108 11.81 -3.81 -7.96
CA PRO A 108 13.14 -4.35 -7.74
C PRO A 108 13.07 -5.86 -7.46
N ASP A 109 14.06 -6.59 -7.97
CA ASP A 109 14.16 -8.03 -7.80
C ASP A 109 15.55 -8.44 -7.28
N LEU A 110 15.66 -9.65 -6.77
CA LEU A 110 16.95 -10.25 -6.42
C LEU A 110 17.71 -10.59 -7.70
N VAL A 111 18.98 -10.21 -7.76
CA VAL A 111 19.81 -10.49 -8.94
C VAL A 111 20.14 -11.97 -9.02
N GLY A 112 19.92 -12.57 -10.19
CA GLY A 112 20.36 -13.93 -10.51
C GLY A 112 19.27 -14.98 -10.26
N ALA A 113 19.68 -16.19 -9.85
CA ALA A 113 18.78 -17.34 -9.79
C ALA A 113 17.78 -17.29 -8.61
N ASP A 114 17.96 -16.35 -7.68
CA ASP A 114 17.09 -16.17 -6.52
C ASP A 114 15.94 -15.17 -6.78
N GLY A 115 16.00 -14.41 -7.89
CA GLY A 115 14.92 -13.52 -8.34
C GLY A 115 13.93 -14.20 -9.28
N ASP A 116 12.81 -13.52 -9.52
CA ASP A 116 11.80 -13.93 -10.51
C ASP A 116 12.32 -13.73 -11.95
N ASP A 117 13.14 -12.70 -12.15
CA ASP A 117 13.84 -12.38 -13.39
C ASP A 117 15.36 -12.38 -13.18
N PRO A 118 16.17 -12.75 -14.20
CA PRO A 118 17.63 -12.74 -14.08
C PRO A 118 18.25 -11.33 -13.96
N GLY A 119 17.44 -10.26 -14.10
CA GLY A 119 17.86 -8.87 -13.99
C GLY A 119 17.64 -8.29 -12.59
N ASP A 120 17.82 -6.97 -12.45
CA ASP A 120 17.62 -6.26 -11.17
C ASP A 120 16.14 -5.90 -10.89
N TYR A 121 15.25 -6.19 -11.85
CA TYR A 121 13.85 -5.79 -11.82
C TYR A 121 12.97 -6.86 -12.45
N THR A 122 11.76 -6.97 -11.92
CA THR A 122 10.70 -7.83 -12.46
C THR A 122 9.43 -7.05 -12.73
N VAL A 123 8.67 -7.51 -13.72
CA VAL A 123 7.29 -7.07 -14.00
C VAL A 123 6.25 -8.05 -13.48
N HIS A 124 6.70 -9.14 -12.82
CA HIS A 124 5.84 -10.23 -12.36
C HIS A 124 5.33 -10.05 -10.93
N PHE A 125 5.86 -9.07 -10.18
CA PHE A 125 5.37 -8.76 -8.85
C PHE A 125 4.05 -7.98 -8.90
N GLY A 126 2.97 -8.64 -8.48
CA GLY A 126 1.61 -8.11 -8.52
C GLY A 126 0.80 -8.40 -7.26
N GLY A 127 -0.52 -8.34 -7.40
CA GLY A 127 -1.45 -8.55 -6.29
C GLY A 127 -1.49 -7.37 -5.30
N THR A 128 -2.37 -7.50 -4.30
CA THR A 128 -2.36 -6.63 -3.11
C THR A 128 -0.99 -6.63 -2.42
N SER A 129 -0.21 -7.70 -2.59
CA SER A 129 1.19 -7.79 -2.16
C SER A 129 2.10 -6.71 -2.77
N SER A 130 1.87 -6.27 -4.00
CA SER A 130 2.63 -5.17 -4.61
C SER A 130 2.06 -3.78 -4.32
N ALA A 131 0.77 -3.69 -3.96
CA ALA A 131 0.15 -2.44 -3.53
C ALA A 131 0.57 -2.03 -2.09
N ALA A 132 0.65 -3.00 -1.16
CA ALA A 132 1.06 -2.77 0.22
C ALA A 132 2.43 -2.06 0.38
N PRO A 133 3.51 -2.43 -0.34
CA PRO A 133 4.79 -1.75 -0.25
C PRO A 133 4.77 -0.34 -0.85
N VAL A 134 3.87 -0.02 -1.80
CA VAL A 134 3.66 1.36 -2.27
C VAL A 134 3.17 2.24 -1.12
N VAL A 135 2.17 1.77 -0.37
CA VAL A 135 1.66 2.49 0.81
C VAL A 135 2.70 2.53 1.93
N SER A 136 3.45 1.45 2.15
CA SER A 136 4.52 1.41 3.14
C SER A 136 5.66 2.40 2.82
N GLY A 137 6.02 2.53 1.54
CA GLY A 137 6.99 3.53 1.09
C GLY A 137 6.49 4.97 1.31
N LEU A 138 5.19 5.21 1.03
CA LEU A 138 4.56 6.49 1.33
C LEU A 138 4.55 6.77 2.84
N ALA A 139 4.19 5.81 3.68
CA ALA A 139 4.25 5.95 5.13
C ALA A 139 5.67 6.25 5.62
N GLY A 140 6.68 5.60 5.05
CA GLY A 140 8.09 5.88 5.31
C GLY A 140 8.46 7.33 4.97
N LEU A 141 8.01 7.85 3.83
CA LEU A 141 8.19 9.25 3.43
C LEU A 141 7.54 10.21 4.45
N LEU A 142 6.29 9.94 4.82
CA LEU A 142 5.54 10.76 5.79
C LEU A 142 6.23 10.78 7.16
N LEU A 143 6.68 9.63 7.64
CA LEU A 143 7.41 9.50 8.89
C LEU A 143 8.80 10.16 8.82
N ALA A 144 9.48 10.12 7.68
CA ALA A 144 10.74 10.82 7.49
C ALA A 144 10.56 12.35 7.58
N ALA A 145 9.45 12.87 7.05
CA ALA A 145 9.11 14.29 7.10
C ALA A 145 8.60 14.73 8.49
N ALA A 146 7.90 13.84 9.21
CA ALA A 146 7.31 14.14 10.51
C ALA A 146 7.60 13.03 11.55
N PRO A 147 8.86 12.87 11.99
CA PRO A 147 9.32 11.75 12.81
C PRO A 147 8.72 11.69 14.22
N ASP A 148 8.06 12.76 14.67
CA ASP A 148 7.37 12.81 15.96
C ASP A 148 5.89 12.40 15.91
N ARG A 149 5.34 12.17 14.71
CA ARG A 149 3.97 11.73 14.53
C ARG A 149 3.80 10.25 14.90
N THR A 150 2.64 9.94 15.48
CA THR A 150 2.24 8.57 15.82
C THR A 150 1.89 7.78 14.57
N SER A 151 1.94 6.44 14.64
CA SER A 151 1.41 5.57 13.58
C SER A 151 -0.02 5.93 13.22
N GLN A 152 -0.86 6.24 14.21
CA GLN A 152 -2.24 6.70 13.99
C GLN A 152 -2.30 7.99 13.17
N ALA A 153 -1.48 9.00 13.47
CA ALA A 153 -1.48 10.24 12.69
C ALA A 153 -1.03 10.02 11.23
N ILE A 154 -0.17 9.02 10.98
CA ILE A 154 0.21 8.62 9.62
C ILE A 154 -0.93 7.88 8.94
N HIS A 155 -1.60 6.97 9.65
CA HIS A 155 -2.78 6.27 9.19
C HIS A 155 -3.86 7.26 8.76
N ASP A 156 -4.22 8.20 9.65
CA ASP A 156 -5.24 9.23 9.41
C ASP A 156 -4.86 10.11 8.21
N ALA A 157 -3.58 10.53 8.09
CA ALA A 157 -3.14 11.30 6.94
C ALA A 157 -3.28 10.52 5.61
N LEU A 158 -3.10 9.20 5.61
CA LEU A 158 -3.28 8.35 4.44
C LEU A 158 -4.76 8.17 4.09
N THR A 159 -5.62 7.95 5.08
CA THR A 159 -7.06 7.72 4.88
C THR A 159 -7.82 9.01 4.59
N ASP A 160 -7.62 10.05 5.38
CA ASP A 160 -8.39 11.30 5.30
C ASP A 160 -8.09 12.08 4.02
N THR A 161 -6.90 11.86 3.45
CA THR A 161 -6.49 12.50 2.19
C THR A 161 -6.62 11.59 0.99
N ALA A 162 -7.04 10.32 1.14
CA ALA A 162 -7.27 9.43 0.03
C ALA A 162 -8.30 10.04 -0.95
N GLN A 163 -8.12 9.75 -2.24
CA GLN A 163 -9.08 10.16 -3.26
C GLN A 163 -10.09 9.04 -3.43
N GLN A 164 -11.34 9.31 -3.05
CA GLN A 164 -12.39 8.32 -3.24
C GLN A 164 -12.53 7.96 -4.74
N SER A 165 -12.67 6.67 -5.01
CA SER A 165 -12.77 6.16 -6.37
C SER A 165 -14.08 6.59 -7.02
N LEU A 166 -14.04 6.87 -8.33
CA LEU A 166 -15.25 7.11 -9.13
C LEU A 166 -16.12 5.85 -9.26
N PHE A 167 -15.56 4.68 -8.96
CA PHE A 167 -16.23 3.39 -9.01
C PHE A 167 -16.70 2.91 -7.63
N ALA A 168 -16.43 3.66 -6.57
CA ALA A 168 -16.97 3.35 -5.24
C ALA A 168 -18.50 3.43 -5.28
N ALA A 169 -19.17 2.37 -4.82
CA ALA A 169 -20.61 2.20 -4.97
C ALA A 169 -21.34 2.17 -3.62
N GLU A 170 -20.63 1.84 -2.53
CA GLU A 170 -21.23 1.58 -1.21
C GLU A 170 -20.58 2.46 -0.13
N LEU A 171 -20.62 3.78 -0.32
CA LEU A 171 -20.11 4.73 0.66
C LEU A 171 -20.93 4.69 1.95
N ALA A 172 -20.27 4.28 3.02
CA ALA A 172 -20.78 4.44 4.37
C ALA A 172 -20.73 5.91 4.83
N ALA A 173 -21.32 6.20 5.99
CA ALA A 173 -21.43 7.56 6.51
C ALA A 173 -20.06 8.24 6.79
N ASP A 174 -19.03 7.44 7.05
CA ASP A 174 -17.64 7.85 7.23
C ASP A 174 -16.88 8.00 5.90
N GLY A 175 -17.54 7.78 4.76
CA GLY A 175 -16.92 7.87 3.44
C GLY A 175 -16.14 6.61 3.02
N HIS A 176 -16.15 5.57 3.83
CA HIS A 176 -15.54 4.27 3.54
C HIS A 176 -16.39 3.47 2.55
N ASP A 177 -15.74 2.86 1.57
CA ASP A 177 -16.30 1.88 0.65
C ASP A 177 -15.67 0.50 0.90
N PRO A 178 -16.43 -0.62 0.90
CA PRO A 178 -15.86 -1.95 1.14
C PRO A 178 -14.76 -2.37 0.15
N GLU A 179 -14.77 -1.88 -1.08
CA GLU A 179 -13.78 -2.24 -2.10
C GLU A 179 -12.61 -1.26 -2.13
N TYR A 180 -12.91 0.04 -2.00
CA TYR A 180 -11.91 1.11 -2.16
C TYR A 180 -11.38 1.68 -0.84
N GLY A 181 -11.95 1.29 0.30
CA GLY A 181 -11.70 1.93 1.58
C GLY A 181 -12.07 3.41 1.54
N PHE A 182 -11.19 4.26 2.03
CA PHE A 182 -11.29 5.72 1.87
C PHE A 182 -10.82 6.21 0.49
N GLY A 183 -10.23 5.33 -0.32
CA GLY A 183 -9.87 5.60 -1.71
C GLY A 183 -8.39 5.36 -2.04
N VAL A 184 -7.98 5.91 -3.19
CA VAL A 184 -6.61 5.80 -3.69
C VAL A 184 -5.70 6.76 -2.93
N VAL A 185 -4.55 6.27 -2.46
CA VAL A 185 -3.57 7.10 -1.74
C VAL A 185 -3.09 8.30 -2.56
N ARG A 186 -2.98 9.48 -1.92
CA ARG A 186 -2.47 10.72 -2.54
C ARG A 186 -1.21 11.23 -1.83
N PRO A 187 0.00 10.86 -2.29
CA PRO A 187 1.26 11.19 -1.60
C PRO A 187 1.41 12.67 -1.20
N ALA A 188 1.15 13.59 -2.14
CA ALA A 188 1.32 15.02 -1.90
C ALA A 188 0.28 15.61 -0.94
N HIS A 189 -0.94 15.06 -0.91
CA HIS A 189 -2.01 15.55 -0.03
C HIS A 189 -1.77 15.04 1.39
N ALA A 190 -1.44 13.75 1.54
CA ALA A 190 -1.08 13.15 2.83
C ALA A 190 0.09 13.90 3.50
N LEU A 191 1.14 14.22 2.74
CA LEU A 191 2.30 14.96 3.26
C LEU A 191 1.92 16.38 3.68
N ARG A 192 1.12 17.09 2.88
CA ARG A 192 0.68 18.45 3.20
C ARG A 192 -0.20 18.48 4.44
N ALA A 193 -1.21 17.61 4.50
CA ALA A 193 -2.10 17.50 5.66
C ALA A 193 -1.30 17.20 6.94
N LEU A 194 -0.35 16.27 6.89
CA LEU A 194 0.49 15.91 8.04
C LEU A 194 1.35 17.07 8.56
N LEU A 195 1.80 17.92 7.64
CA LEU A 195 2.62 19.11 7.92
C LEU A 195 1.79 20.38 8.16
N GLY A 196 0.45 20.33 8.05
CA GLY A 196 -0.42 21.49 8.17
C GLY A 196 -0.23 22.53 7.05
N LEU A 197 0.13 22.06 5.85
CA LEU A 197 0.30 22.90 4.66
C LEU A 197 -1.02 22.98 3.89
N PRO A 198 -1.28 24.10 3.17
CA PRO A 198 -2.47 24.25 2.36
C PRO A 198 -2.49 23.25 1.19
N GLU A 199 -3.69 22.91 0.73
CA GLU A 199 -3.90 22.04 -0.42
C GLU A 199 -3.35 22.67 -1.71
N PRO A 200 -2.81 21.87 -2.65
CA PRO A 200 -2.34 22.40 -3.92
C PRO A 200 -3.53 22.95 -4.72
N GLY A 201 -3.60 24.27 -4.85
CA GLY A 201 -4.66 24.98 -5.58
C GLY A 201 -5.33 26.12 -4.81
N GLU A 202 -5.11 26.23 -3.49
CA GLU A 202 -5.39 27.47 -2.74
C GLU A 202 -4.19 28.42 -2.84
N GLU A 203 -3.86 28.88 -4.05
CA GLU A 203 -3.11 30.14 -4.13
C GLU A 203 -4.06 31.28 -3.71
N PRO A 204 -3.61 32.27 -2.92
CA PRO A 204 -4.44 33.43 -2.63
C PRO A 204 -4.77 34.09 -3.96
N ASP A 205 -6.07 34.19 -4.27
CA ASP A 205 -6.68 34.81 -5.45
C ASP A 205 -5.76 35.89 -6.06
N ALA A 206 -4.91 35.47 -6.99
CA ALA A 206 -4.27 36.40 -7.90
C ALA A 206 -5.43 36.85 -8.78
N GLY A 207 -6.02 37.98 -8.40
CA GLY A 207 -7.20 38.55 -9.04
C GLY A 207 -7.11 38.52 -10.56
N PRO A 208 -8.25 38.74 -11.24
CA PRO A 208 -8.47 38.32 -12.62
C PRO A 208 -7.29 38.63 -13.54
N PRO A 209 -6.88 37.68 -14.40
CA PRO A 209 -5.73 37.86 -15.26
C PRO A 209 -5.88 39.16 -16.04
N ASP A 210 -4.90 40.05 -15.85
CA ASP A 210 -4.87 41.36 -16.47
C ASP A 210 -5.07 41.19 -17.97
N ALA A 211 -6.10 41.86 -18.49
CA ALA A 211 -6.53 41.78 -19.87
C ALA A 211 -5.50 42.48 -20.77
N ALA A 212 -4.38 41.83 -21.07
CA ALA A 212 -3.36 42.41 -21.92
C ALA A 212 -2.44 41.38 -22.60
N LEU A 213 -3.01 40.40 -23.32
CA LEU A 213 -2.33 39.84 -24.49
C LEU A 213 -3.36 39.66 -25.61
N GLY A 214 -3.29 40.58 -26.57
CA GLY A 214 -4.23 40.70 -27.67
C GLY A 214 -4.20 39.52 -28.63
N ASP A 215 -5.39 39.28 -29.18
CA ASP A 215 -5.67 38.63 -30.45
C ASP A 215 -4.53 38.77 -31.47
N GLN A 216 -3.92 37.62 -31.80
CA GLN A 216 -3.30 37.38 -33.10
C GLN A 216 -3.72 35.98 -33.54
N GLY A 217 -4.89 35.89 -34.18
CA GLY A 217 -5.35 34.68 -34.83
C GLY A 217 -4.34 34.14 -35.87
N LEU A 218 -4.12 32.83 -35.85
CA LEU A 218 -3.56 32.08 -36.98
C LEU A 218 -4.29 30.75 -37.16
N ALA A 219 -5.12 30.78 -38.19
CA ALA A 219 -5.76 29.77 -39.03
C ALA A 219 -5.60 28.25 -38.78
N ASP A 220 -6.74 27.59 -39.03
CA ASP A 220 -6.97 26.19 -39.39
C ASP A 220 -5.87 25.52 -40.23
N GLY A 221 -5.54 24.30 -39.85
CA GLY A 221 -4.78 23.34 -40.66
C GLY A 221 -5.10 21.90 -40.24
N ALA A 222 -6.01 21.26 -40.95
CA ALA A 222 -6.45 19.88 -40.75
C ALA A 222 -5.41 18.85 -41.22
N VAL A 223 -5.04 17.88 -40.37
CA VAL A 223 -4.61 16.49 -40.68
C VAL A 223 -4.57 15.73 -39.33
N GLY A 224 -4.99 14.50 -39.10
CA GLY A 224 -5.60 13.42 -39.88
C GLY A 224 -5.90 12.29 -38.87
N ASP A 225 -6.97 11.54 -39.12
CA ASP A 225 -7.44 10.43 -38.30
C ASP A 225 -6.40 9.29 -38.27
N GLY A 226 -5.91 8.99 -37.07
CA GLY A 226 -4.93 7.94 -36.81
C GLY A 226 -5.38 7.14 -35.60
N GLY A 227 -6.31 6.21 -35.84
CA GLY A 227 -6.80 5.28 -34.83
C GLY A 227 -5.66 4.51 -34.16
N LEU A 228 -5.59 4.61 -32.83
CA LEU A 228 -4.84 3.69 -32.00
C LEU A 228 -5.73 2.49 -31.72
N ALA A 229 -5.34 1.36 -32.30
CA ALA A 229 -5.99 0.08 -32.13
C ALA A 229 -5.97 -0.36 -30.66
N ASP A 230 -7.16 -0.76 -30.21
CA ASP A 230 -7.42 -1.54 -29.01
C ASP A 230 -6.59 -2.82 -29.02
N ALA A 231 -5.78 -3.04 -27.98
CA ALA A 231 -5.16 -4.31 -27.68
C ALA A 231 -5.97 -5.01 -26.58
N SER A 232 -7.23 -5.29 -26.90
CA SER A 232 -8.02 -6.32 -26.24
C SER A 232 -7.93 -7.60 -27.06
N ALA A 233 -7.79 -8.72 -26.33
CA ALA A 233 -7.88 -10.12 -26.76
C ALA A 233 -6.58 -10.89 -27.07
N ALA A 234 -6.41 -11.90 -26.20
CA ALA A 234 -5.97 -13.30 -26.41
C ALA A 234 -4.78 -13.63 -25.50
N ASP A 235 -4.75 -14.73 -24.75
CA ASP A 235 -5.25 -16.04 -25.13
C ASP A 235 -5.49 -16.94 -23.89
N GLY A 236 -6.41 -17.89 -24.03
CA GLY A 236 -6.78 -18.83 -22.99
C GLY A 236 -5.95 -20.12 -22.99
N GLY A 237 -5.69 -20.64 -21.79
CA GLY A 237 -5.45 -22.08 -21.53
C GLY A 237 -4.32 -22.39 -20.53
N PRO A 238 -4.28 -23.59 -19.92
CA PRO A 238 -5.36 -24.45 -19.45
C PRO A 238 -5.53 -24.39 -17.92
N GLN A 239 -6.75 -24.64 -17.45
CA GLN A 239 -7.06 -24.87 -16.04
C GLN A 239 -6.53 -26.24 -15.61
N ASN A 240 -5.45 -26.28 -14.85
CA ASN A 240 -5.02 -27.50 -14.16
C ASN A 240 -5.50 -27.45 -12.70
N ALA A 241 -6.66 -28.07 -12.46
CA ALA A 241 -7.12 -28.43 -11.13
C ALA A 241 -6.11 -29.41 -10.49
N LYS A 242 -5.62 -29.07 -9.29
CA LYS A 242 -4.80 -29.97 -8.46
C LYS A 242 -5.73 -30.70 -7.47
N PRO A 243 -5.59 -32.03 -7.27
CA PRO A 243 -6.55 -32.81 -6.51
C PRO A 243 -6.42 -32.57 -5.00
N ALA A 244 -7.56 -32.65 -4.31
CA ALA A 244 -7.65 -32.62 -2.86
C ALA A 244 -6.89 -33.80 -2.23
N ALA A 245 -6.03 -33.49 -1.26
CA ALA A 245 -5.44 -34.46 -0.34
C ALA A 245 -5.63 -33.96 1.09
N THR A 246 -6.21 -34.83 1.92
CA THR A 246 -6.51 -34.67 3.34
C THR A 246 -5.26 -34.89 4.20
N SER A 247 -4.97 -33.98 5.14
CA SER A 247 -4.43 -34.31 6.48
C SER A 247 -4.22 -33.05 7.32
N ASP A 248 -4.53 -33.15 8.61
CA ASP A 248 -4.27 -32.16 9.66
C ASP A 248 -2.81 -31.70 9.71
N GLY A 249 -2.57 -30.39 9.86
CA GLY A 249 -1.25 -29.85 10.18
C GLY A 249 -0.99 -28.46 9.64
N CYS A 250 -0.54 -27.57 10.52
CA CYS A 250 0.09 -26.31 10.15
C CYS A 250 1.45 -26.66 9.49
N GLU A 251 1.48 -26.84 8.16
CA GLU A 251 2.72 -26.99 7.40
C GLU A 251 3.10 -25.66 6.76
N ALA A 252 4.21 -25.09 7.25
CA ALA A 252 5.10 -24.31 6.41
C ALA A 252 5.59 -25.27 5.31
N SER A 253 5.06 -25.14 4.09
CA SER A 253 5.50 -25.95 2.97
C SER A 253 6.96 -25.60 2.64
N GLY A 254 7.86 -26.55 2.95
CA GLY A 254 9.23 -26.54 2.46
C GLY A 254 9.23 -26.74 0.94
N GLY A 255 9.49 -25.65 0.21
CA GLY A 255 9.70 -25.57 -1.23
C GLY A 255 9.80 -24.09 -1.63
N PRO A 256 10.75 -23.67 -2.49
CA PRO A 256 11.10 -22.26 -2.64
C PRO A 256 9.95 -21.51 -3.34
N GLY A 257 9.49 -20.40 -2.77
CA GLY A 257 8.51 -19.51 -3.42
C GLY A 257 7.37 -18.99 -2.54
N GLY A 258 7.27 -19.41 -1.27
CA GLY A 258 6.32 -18.82 -0.32
C GLY A 258 6.89 -17.56 0.35
N TRP A 259 6.89 -16.42 -0.34
CA TRP A 259 7.44 -15.17 0.20
C TRP A 259 6.43 -14.45 1.10
N GLY A 260 6.45 -14.75 2.40
CA GLY A 260 6.06 -13.78 3.41
C GLY A 260 7.16 -12.74 3.55
N ALA A 261 7.10 -11.66 2.78
CA ALA A 261 8.07 -10.56 2.88
C ALA A 261 7.67 -9.60 4.01
N LEU A 262 8.48 -9.55 5.06
CA LEU A 262 8.45 -8.51 6.08
C LEU A 262 9.45 -7.41 5.69
N LEU A 263 8.96 -6.29 5.17
CA LEU A 263 9.83 -5.13 4.90
C LEU A 263 9.84 -4.23 6.14
N LEU A 264 11.02 -3.98 6.68
CA LEU A 264 11.26 -3.01 7.75
C LEU A 264 11.93 -1.78 7.15
N ILE A 265 11.34 -0.60 7.39
CA ILE A 265 11.95 0.68 7.03
C ILE A 265 12.55 1.29 8.31
N PRO A 266 13.87 1.19 8.55
CA PRO A 266 14.52 1.82 9.71
C PRO A 266 14.89 3.30 9.43
N TRP A 267 14.97 4.09 10.49
CA TRP A 267 15.52 5.45 10.44
C TRP A 267 17.05 5.41 10.31
N ALA A 268 17.59 5.92 9.19
CA ALA A 268 19.02 6.10 9.02
C ALA A 268 19.35 7.58 8.76
N LEU A 269 19.83 8.30 9.80
CA LEU A 269 20.64 9.49 9.58
C LEU A 269 21.80 9.58 10.59
N GLY A 270 23.01 9.39 10.08
CA GLY A 270 24.25 9.46 10.84
C GLY A 270 24.50 10.84 11.44
N ARG A 271 24.63 10.90 12.77
CA ARG A 271 25.27 12.02 13.46
C ARG A 271 26.77 11.98 13.16
N ARG A 272 27.20 12.59 12.04
CA ARG A 272 28.61 13.01 11.92
C ARG A 272 28.85 14.11 12.96
N ARG A 273 29.44 13.75 14.10
CA ARG A 273 30.03 14.71 15.03
C ARG A 273 31.05 15.54 14.25
N ARG A 274 30.75 16.82 14.00
CA ARG A 274 31.75 17.79 13.55
C ARG A 274 32.80 17.90 14.66
N ARG A 275 33.94 17.25 14.49
CA ARG A 275 35.16 17.66 15.20
C ARG A 275 35.57 19.00 14.59
N ARG A 276 35.59 20.06 15.41
CA ARG A 276 36.31 21.29 15.06
C ARG A 276 37.81 20.98 15.11
N PRO A 277 38.61 21.46 14.16
CA PRO A 277 40.05 21.48 14.33
C PRO A 277 40.44 22.62 15.28
N ASP A 278 41.32 22.30 16.22
CA ASP A 278 42.16 23.26 16.94
C ASP A 278 43.34 23.70 16.06
#